data_AF-A0A1A8NIK5-F1
#
_entry.id   AF-A0A1A8NIK5-F1
#
_cell.length_a   1.000
_cell.length_b   1.000
_cell.length_c   1.000
_cell.angle_alpha   90.00
_cell.angle_beta   90.00
_cell.angle_gamma   90.00
#
_symmetry.space_group_name_H-M   'P 1'
#
loop_
_entity.id
_entity.type
_entity.pdbx_description
1 polymer ?
#
loop_
_entity_poly.entity_id
_entity_poly.type
_entity_poly.pdbx_seq_one_letter_code
_entity_poly.pdbx_strand_id
1 'polypeptide(L)' 'DITTAVPKHENRQLIRQPVDIIFTISGSRGFLTGSEVSDALLKLTVVEFSYYIGFPVLQIAEPLHYPELNTSSLLR' A
#
# COMPACT_ATOMS: atom_id res chain seq x y z
N ASP A 1 -53.37 12.26 -5.40
CA ASP A 1 -52.34 12.21 -4.34
C ASP A 1 -51.28 11.17 -4.65
N ILE A 2 -50.02 11.61 -4.68
CA ILE A 2 -48.84 10.77 -4.87
C ILE A 2 -48.33 10.41 -3.48
N THR A 3 -48.51 9.16 -3.06
CA THR A 3 -47.85 8.63 -1.85
C THR A 3 -46.44 8.20 -2.24
N THR A 4 -45.46 9.00 -1.88
CA THR A 4 -44.05 8.62 -1.91
C THR A 4 -43.77 7.77 -0.68
N ALA A 5 -43.72 6.46 -0.85
CA ALA A 5 -43.18 5.56 0.16
C ALA A 5 -41.67 5.85 0.29
N VAL A 6 -41.28 6.52 1.36
CA VAL A 6 -39.87 6.73 1.71
C VAL A 6 -39.27 5.34 1.98
N PRO A 7 -38.25 4.88 1.25
CA PRO A 7 -37.59 3.65 1.61
C PRO A 7 -36.98 3.85 3.00
N LYS A 8 -37.39 3.01 3.96
CA LYS A 8 -36.71 2.90 5.24
C LYS A 8 -35.28 2.49 4.92
N HIS A 9 -34.37 3.46 4.93
CA HIS A 9 -32.96 3.19 5.08
C HIS A 9 -32.80 2.60 6.48
N GLU A 10 -32.98 1.29 6.56
CA GLU A 10 -32.42 0.49 7.62
C GLU A 10 -30.95 0.90 7.68
N ASN A 11 -30.61 1.67 8.72
CA ASN A 11 -29.24 1.86 9.13
C ASN A 11 -28.75 0.48 9.57
N ARG A 12 -28.43 -0.38 8.59
CA ARG A 12 -27.49 -1.46 8.78
C ARG A 12 -26.17 -0.76 9.06
N GLN A 13 -26.02 -0.34 10.31
CA GLN A 13 -24.73 -0.09 10.94
C GLN A 13 -23.89 -1.29 10.54
N LEU A 14 -23.05 -1.12 9.51
CA LEU A 14 -22.08 -2.11 9.13
C LEU A 14 -21.17 -2.21 10.35
N ILE A 15 -21.41 -3.22 11.18
CA ILE A 15 -20.58 -3.50 12.35
C ILE A 15 -19.18 -3.74 11.79
N ARG A 16 -18.33 -2.71 11.84
CA ARG A 16 -16.95 -2.81 11.38
C ARG A 16 -16.21 -3.60 12.44
N GLN A 17 -16.04 -4.90 12.18
CA GLN A 17 -15.19 -5.72 13.01
C GLN A 17 -13.72 -5.48 12.63
N PRO A 18 -12.79 -5.62 13.58
CA PRO A 18 -11.36 -5.66 13.26
C PRO A 18 -11.10 -6.76 12.24
N VAL A 19 -10.31 -6.45 11.21
CA VAL A 19 -9.86 -7.42 10.23
C VAL A 19 -8.35 -7.37 10.18
N ASP A 20 -7.71 -8.54 10.28
CA ASP A 20 -6.28 -8.65 10.08
C ASP A 20 -5.97 -8.62 8.59
N ILE A 21 -5.12 -7.68 8.18
CA ILE A 21 -4.64 -7.57 6.80
C ILE A 21 -3.16 -7.93 6.81
N ILE A 22 -2.82 -9.03 6.12
CA ILE A 22 -1.45 -9.48 5.94
C ILE A 22 -1.08 -9.27 4.47
N PHE A 23 -0.02 -8.51 4.23
CA PHE A 23 0.56 -8.34 2.91
C PHE A 23 1.73 -9.30 2.72
N THR A 24 1.84 -9.90 1.53
CA THR A 24 2.97 -10.75 1.15
C THR A 24 3.64 -10.16 -0.09
N ILE A 25 4.95 -10.35 -0.22
CA ILE A 25 5.72 -9.85 -1.36
C ILE A 25 5.99 -11.02 -2.29
N SER A 26 5.57 -10.90 -3.56
CA SER A 26 5.86 -11.87 -4.61
C SER A 26 7.19 -11.54 -5.28
N GLY A 27 8.05 -12.54 -5.40
CA GLY A 27 9.23 -12.53 -6.24
C GLY A 27 9.16 -13.59 -7.35
N SER A 28 10.22 -13.70 -8.13
CA SER A 28 10.30 -14.59 -9.30
C SER A 28 10.17 -16.08 -8.99
N ARG A 29 10.40 -16.49 -7.74
CA ARG A 29 10.34 -17.90 -7.29
C ARG A 29 9.24 -18.15 -6.24
N GLY A 30 8.27 -17.25 -6.12
CA GLY A 30 7.20 -17.33 -5.11
C GLY A 30 7.26 -16.18 -4.12
N PHE A 31 6.69 -16.37 -2.93
CA PHE A 31 6.67 -15.32 -1.90
C PHE A 31 8.02 -15.21 -1.19
N LEU A 32 8.43 -13.96 -0.91
CA LEU A 32 9.64 -13.67 -0.19
C LEU A 32 9.41 -13.76 1.33
N THR A 33 10.40 -14.29 2.02
CA THR A 33 10.51 -14.24 3.48
C THR A 33 10.89 -12.84 3.96
N GLY A 34 10.65 -12.56 5.24
CA GLY A 34 11.04 -11.28 5.84
C GLY A 34 12.54 -10.99 5.71
N SER A 35 13.39 -11.99 5.85
CA SER A 35 14.84 -11.84 5.70
C SER A 35 15.25 -11.51 4.27
N GLU A 36 14.66 -12.15 3.27
CA GLU A 36 14.93 -11.84 1.86
C GLU A 36 14.53 -10.41 1.51
N VAL A 37 13.41 -9.94 2.06
CA VAL A 37 12.95 -8.56 1.90
C VAL A 37 13.92 -7.60 2.58
N SER A 38 14.33 -7.87 3.82
CA SER A 38 15.32 -7.05 4.54
C SER A 38 16.66 -6.99 3.82
N ASP A 39 17.18 -8.12 3.34
CA ASP A 39 18.44 -8.19 2.60
C ASP A 39 18.38 -7.42 1.27
N ALA A 40 17.22 -7.36 0.62
CA ALA A 40 17.01 -6.53 -0.57
C ALA A 40 17.00 -5.04 -0.21
N LEU A 41 16.30 -4.65 0.86
CA LEU A 41 16.23 -3.27 1.32
C LEU A 41 17.61 -2.72 1.75
N LEU A 42 18.46 -3.56 2.35
CA LEU A 42 19.81 -3.18 2.77
C LEU A 42 20.75 -2.85 1.60
N LYS A 43 20.41 -3.24 0.37
CA LYS A 43 21.21 -2.95 -0.83
C LYS A 43 20.87 -1.60 -1.44
N LEU A 44 19.78 -0.96 -1.00
CA LEU A 44 19.32 0.32 -1.51
C LEU A 44 20.19 1.46 -0.97
N THR A 45 20.35 2.51 -1.76
CA THR A 45 20.87 3.79 -1.26
C THR A 45 19.90 4.38 -0.23
N VAL A 46 20.37 5.33 0.59
CA VAL A 46 19.51 6.04 1.55
C VAL A 46 18.30 6.66 0.85
N VAL A 47 18.48 7.24 -0.34
CA VAL A 47 17.40 7.87 -1.11
C VAL A 47 16.35 6.84 -1.57
N GLU A 48 16.79 5.72 -2.15
CA GLU A 48 15.90 4.65 -2.61
C GLU A 48 15.16 4.00 -1.43
N PHE A 49 15.87 3.68 -0.35
CA PHE A 49 15.29 3.13 0.87
C PHE A 49 14.22 4.06 1.44
N SER A 50 14.54 5.35 1.55
CA SER A 50 13.62 6.40 1.98
C SER A 50 12.37 6.50 1.11
N TYR A 51 12.52 6.39 -0.21
CA TYR A 51 11.40 6.40 -1.15
C TYR A 51 10.44 5.22 -0.93
N TYR A 52 10.94 4.00 -0.81
CA TYR A 52 10.10 2.81 -0.65
C TYR A 52 9.51 2.64 0.75
N ILE A 53 10.21 3.06 1.81
CA ILE A 53 9.81 2.87 3.21
C ILE A 53 9.14 4.12 3.81
N GLY A 54 9.18 5.26 3.12
CA GLY A 54 8.58 6.51 3.59
C GLY A 54 9.34 7.13 4.77
N PHE A 55 10.68 7.02 4.78
CA PHE A 55 11.55 7.52 5.85
C PHE A 55 12.41 8.70 5.38
N PRO A 56 12.62 9.78 6.16
CA PRO A 56 11.91 10.11 7.39
C PRO A 56 10.47 10.53 7.10
N VAL A 57 9.60 10.34 8.09
CA VAL A 57 8.14 10.60 8.05
C VAL A 57 7.72 12.03 7.67
N LEU A 58 8.66 12.95 7.40
CA LEU A 58 8.33 14.37 7.22
C LEU A 58 8.10 14.82 5.77
N GLN A 59 8.46 14.02 4.76
CA GLN A 59 8.06 14.24 3.38
C GLN A 59 8.42 12.97 2.61
N ILE A 60 7.42 12.16 2.27
CA ILE A 60 7.60 11.17 1.20
C ILE A 60 8.15 11.94 0.00
N ALA A 61 9.26 11.47 -0.56
CA ALA A 61 9.77 11.97 -1.82
C ALA A 61 8.64 11.80 -2.85
N GLU A 62 7.87 12.87 -3.09
CA GLU A 62 6.70 12.71 -3.96
C GLU A 62 7.20 12.15 -5.30
N PRO A 63 6.50 11.17 -5.90
CA PRO A 63 6.93 10.56 -7.16
C PRO A 63 7.19 11.58 -8.29
N LEU A 64 6.63 12.79 -8.15
CA LEU A 64 6.87 13.96 -9.00
C LEU A 64 8.32 14.47 -8.95
N HIS A 65 9.00 14.36 -7.81
CA HIS A 65 10.34 14.88 -7.60
C HIS A 65 11.45 13.91 -8.03
N TYR A 66 11.13 12.63 -8.19
CA TYR A 66 12.09 11.58 -8.58
C TYR A 66 11.45 10.55 -9.53
N PRO A 67 11.03 10.97 -10.74
CA PRO A 67 10.39 10.07 -11.69
C PRO A 67 11.28 8.89 -12.11
N GLU A 68 12.61 9.05 -12.04
CA GLU A 68 13.59 8.00 -12.30
C GLU A 68 13.58 6.86 -11.27
N LEU A 69 13.09 7.11 -10.05
CA LEU A 69 12.92 6.08 -9.02
C LEU A 69 11.66 5.23 -9.25
N ASN A 70 10.74 5.68 -10.10
CA ASN A 70 9.53 4.94 -10.42
C ASN A 70 9.82 3.80 -11.42
N THR A 71 10.27 2.68 -10.89
CA THR A 71 10.53 1.45 -11.65
C THR A 71 9.30 0.54 -11.79
N SER A 72 8.09 1.03 -11.49
CA SER A 72 6.85 0.23 -11.58
C SER A 72 6.62 -0.40 -12.96
N SER A 73 7.19 0.18 -14.01
CA SER A 73 7.18 -0.37 -15.37
C SER A 73 8.09 -1.59 -15.58
N LEU A 74 9.13 -1.75 -14.76
CA LEU A 74 10.09 -2.87 -14.81
C LEU A 74 9.67 -4.07 -13.95
N LEU A 75 8.65 -3.90 -13.11
CA LEU A 75 8.08 -4.94 -12.23
C LEU A 75 6.89 -5.70 -12.88
N ARG A 76 6.74 -5.61 -14.20
CA ARG A 76 5.60 -6.14 -14.96
C ARG A 76 5.86 -7.49 -15.59
#